data_AF-A0A8T9S8N5-F1
#
_entry.id   AF-A0A8T9S8N5-F1
#
_cell.length_a   1.000
_cell.length_b   1.000
_cell.length_c   1.000
_cell.angle_alpha   90.00
_cell.angle_beta   90.00
_cell.angle_gamma   90.00
#
_symmetry.space_group_name_H-M   'P 1'
#
loop_
_entity.id
_entity.type
_entity.pdbx_description
1 polymer ?
#
loop_
_entity_poly.entity_id
_entity_poly.type
_entity_poly.pdbx_seq_one_letter_code
_entity_poly.pdbx_strand_id
1 'polypeptide(L)'
;MCKDCFLKRIDTFATWQDFESFIQILEAKQEAGQLLLIEKPASIASSHNLTAVDGYYQCSSCNEIWALSSPDNAWRGYFLPLEIAIAHVQRIKITDRMKGIGGLILIAAALLFLLWKMLK
;
A
#
# COMPACT_ATOMS: atom_id res chain seq x y z
N MET A 1 -14.07 -4.35 -16.32
CA MET A 1 -14.42 -4.43 -14.88
C MET A 1 -15.75 -5.16 -14.77
N CYS A 2 -15.81 -6.21 -13.96
CA CYS A 2 -17.02 -7.00 -13.74
C CYS A 2 -18.00 -6.26 -12.83
N LYS A 3 -19.31 -6.45 -13.02
CA LYS A 3 -20.38 -5.83 -12.23
C LYS A 3 -20.37 -6.29 -10.75
N ASP A 4 -19.90 -7.51 -10.50
CA ASP A 4 -19.88 -8.10 -9.15
C ASP A 4 -18.60 -7.73 -8.38
N CYS A 5 -17.60 -7.25 -9.10
CA CYS A 5 -16.33 -6.79 -8.54
C CYS A 5 -16.44 -5.35 -8.01
N PHE A 6 -15.33 -4.81 -7.50
CA PHE A 6 -15.25 -3.39 -7.17
C PHE A 6 -15.02 -2.55 -8.42
N LEU A 7 -15.90 -1.57 -8.63
CA LEU A 7 -15.83 -0.64 -9.77
C LEU A 7 -14.83 0.50 -9.55
N LYS A 8 -14.45 0.74 -8.29
CA LYS A 8 -13.60 1.86 -7.92
C LYS A 8 -12.44 1.38 -7.07
N ARG A 9 -11.23 1.69 -7.52
CA ARG A 9 -10.02 1.55 -6.74
C ARG A 9 -9.98 2.61 -5.63
N ILE A 10 -9.48 2.24 -4.47
CA ILE A 10 -9.28 3.16 -3.35
C ILE A 10 -7.78 3.29 -3.15
N ASP A 11 -7.22 4.36 -3.72
CA ASP A 11 -5.79 4.64 -3.61
C ASP A 11 -5.41 5.08 -2.18
N THR A 12 -6.33 5.72 -1.46
CA THR A 12 -6.16 6.17 -0.06
C THR A 12 -7.50 6.23 0.67
N PHE A 13 -7.55 5.88 1.95
CA PHE A 13 -8.65 6.27 2.84
C PHE A 13 -8.38 7.64 3.45
N ALA A 14 -9.34 8.57 3.37
CA ALA A 14 -9.16 9.93 3.88
C ALA A 14 -9.28 9.99 5.42
N THR A 15 -10.18 9.18 5.97
CA THR A 15 -10.39 9.04 7.41
C THR A 15 -10.49 7.57 7.82
N TRP A 16 -10.32 7.30 9.12
CA TRP A 16 -10.58 5.98 9.68
C TRP A 16 -12.04 5.55 9.47
N GLN A 17 -12.98 6.49 9.57
CA GLN A 17 -14.40 6.23 9.34
C GLN A 17 -14.68 5.75 7.89
N ASP A 18 -13.97 6.29 6.90
CA ASP A 18 -14.08 5.85 5.51
C ASP A 18 -13.59 4.42 5.35
N PHE A 19 -12.52 4.07 6.06
CA PHE A 19 -11.99 2.71 6.09
C PHE A 19 -12.99 1.73 6.72
N GLU A 20 -13.52 2.03 7.93
CA GLU A 20 -14.50 1.17 8.59
C GLU A 20 -15.77 0.99 7.75
N SER A 21 -16.27 2.07 7.15
CA SER A 21 -17.43 2.01 6.24
C SER A 21 -17.16 1.14 5.02
N PHE A 22 -15.93 1.17 4.50
CA PHE A 22 -15.51 0.30 3.42
C PHE A 22 -15.39 -1.17 3.84
N ILE A 23 -14.88 -1.45 5.04
CA ILE A 23 -14.79 -2.82 5.57
C ILE A 23 -16.18 -3.47 5.65
N GLN A 24 -17.20 -2.74 6.11
CA GLN A 24 -18.58 -3.24 6.12
C GLN A 24 -19.08 -3.65 4.72
N ILE A 25 -18.72 -2.87 3.68
CA ILE A 25 -19.07 -3.20 2.28
C ILE A 25 -18.30 -4.45 1.82
N LEU A 26 -17.02 -4.54 2.18
CA LEU A 26 -16.16 -5.67 1.82
C LEU A 26 -16.69 -6.97 2.44
N GLU A 27 -17.01 -6.95 3.72
CA GLU A 27 -17.60 -8.08 4.47
C GLU A 27 -18.93 -8.52 3.85
N ALA A 28 -19.85 -7.58 3.59
CA ALA A 28 -21.13 -7.89 2.95
C ALA A 28 -20.94 -8.56 1.57
N LYS A 29 -19.93 -8.16 0.80
CA LYS A 29 -19.59 -8.80 -0.49
C LYS A 29 -18.98 -10.19 -0.32
N GLN A 30 -18.22 -10.42 0.73
CA GLN A 30 -17.70 -11.76 1.06
C GLN A 30 -18.83 -12.69 1.49
N GLU A 31 -19.73 -12.22 2.35
CA GLU A 31 -20.92 -13.00 2.79
C GLU A 31 -21.83 -13.35 1.62
N ALA A 32 -21.96 -12.44 0.64
CA ALA A 32 -22.68 -12.70 -0.61
C ALA A 32 -21.95 -13.65 -1.58
N GLY A 33 -20.76 -14.16 -1.23
CA GLY A 33 -19.95 -15.05 -2.07
C GLY A 33 -19.34 -14.39 -3.30
N GLN A 34 -19.39 -13.06 -3.39
CA GLN A 34 -18.86 -12.30 -4.53
C GLN A 34 -17.33 -12.16 -4.48
N LEU A 35 -16.77 -12.29 -3.28
CA LEU A 35 -15.35 -12.21 -3.00
C LEU A 35 -14.91 -13.35 -2.09
N LEU A 36 -13.75 -13.91 -2.40
CA LEU A 36 -13.11 -14.94 -1.59
C LEU A 36 -11.83 -14.36 -1.00
N LEU A 37 -11.68 -14.46 0.31
CA LEU A 37 -10.40 -14.21 0.96
C LEU A 37 -9.44 -15.34 0.58
N ILE A 38 -8.32 -14.99 -0.03
CA ILE A 38 -7.31 -15.95 -0.47
C ILE A 38 -5.99 -15.71 0.26
N GLU A 39 -5.16 -16.74 0.29
CA GLU A 39 -3.78 -16.60 0.72
C GLU A 39 -2.99 -15.73 -0.25
N LYS A 40 -1.83 -15.25 0.22
CA LYS A 40 -0.91 -14.43 -0.58
C LYS A 40 -0.63 -15.14 -1.92
N PRO A 41 -0.95 -14.50 -3.07
CA PRO A 41 -0.70 -15.08 -4.38
C PRO A 41 0.78 -15.44 -4.58
N ALA A 42 1.04 -16.63 -5.12
CA ALA A 42 2.40 -17.13 -5.36
C ALA A 42 3.24 -16.20 -6.25
N SER A 43 2.60 -15.45 -7.15
CA SER A 43 3.23 -14.43 -8.00
C SER A 43 3.91 -13.30 -7.23
N ILE A 44 3.57 -13.09 -5.97
CA ILE A 44 4.11 -12.05 -5.09
C ILE A 44 5.14 -12.63 -4.10
N ALA A 45 5.12 -13.94 -3.88
CA ALA A 45 5.90 -14.60 -2.83
C ALA A 45 7.42 -14.43 -2.99
N SER A 46 7.91 -14.19 -4.21
CA SER A 46 9.33 -14.28 -4.56
C SER A 46 10.07 -12.94 -4.68
N SER A 47 9.40 -11.78 -4.81
CA SER A 47 10.09 -10.55 -5.23
C SER A 47 9.56 -9.25 -4.65
N HIS A 48 8.34 -9.23 -4.13
CA HIS A 48 7.69 -8.02 -3.66
C HIS A 48 7.24 -8.20 -2.22
N ASN A 49 8.09 -7.78 -1.28
CA ASN A 49 7.73 -7.62 0.13
C ASN A 49 6.64 -6.54 0.25
N LEU A 50 5.40 -6.90 -0.10
CA LEU A 50 4.17 -6.22 0.28
C LEU A 50 3.95 -6.53 1.77
N THR A 51 4.79 -5.97 2.63
CA THR A 51 4.77 -6.19 4.09
C THR A 51 3.62 -5.46 4.79
N ALA A 52 2.81 -4.69 4.06
CA ALA A 52 1.73 -3.87 4.58
C ALA A 52 0.37 -4.22 3.95
N VAL A 53 0.21 -5.45 3.47
CA VAL A 53 -1.08 -5.94 2.95
C VAL A 53 -1.69 -6.86 4.00
N ASP A 54 -2.90 -6.53 4.44
CA ASP A 54 -3.63 -7.28 5.48
C ASP A 54 -4.44 -8.42 4.89
N GLY A 55 -4.85 -8.32 3.62
CA GLY A 55 -5.65 -9.36 2.98
C GLY A 55 -5.64 -9.29 1.47
N TYR A 56 -5.89 -10.45 0.85
CA TYR A 56 -6.06 -10.60 -0.60
C TYR A 56 -7.46 -11.14 -0.90
N TYR A 57 -8.17 -10.47 -1.80
CA TYR A 57 -9.57 -10.77 -2.10
C TYR A 57 -9.71 -11.07 -3.58
N GLN A 58 -10.14 -12.28 -3.93
CA GLN A 58 -10.41 -12.69 -5.30
C GLN A 58 -11.89 -12.54 -5.63
N CYS A 59 -12.20 -11.88 -6.73
CA CYS A 59 -13.56 -11.82 -7.24
C CYS A 59 -13.99 -13.15 -7.86
N SER A 60 -15.12 -13.69 -7.40
CA SER A 60 -15.66 -14.98 -7.87
C SER A 60 -16.06 -14.93 -9.36
N SER A 61 -16.44 -13.76 -9.87
CA SER A 61 -16.94 -13.62 -11.26
C SER A 61 -15.84 -13.40 -12.30
N CYS A 62 -14.77 -12.67 -11.96
CA CYS A 62 -13.71 -12.32 -12.92
C CYS A 62 -12.30 -12.75 -12.51
N ASN A 63 -12.14 -13.41 -11.35
CA ASN A 63 -10.86 -13.85 -10.79
C ASN A 63 -9.84 -12.73 -10.55
N GLU A 64 -10.25 -11.47 -10.60
CA GLU A 64 -9.39 -10.34 -10.29
C GLU A 64 -9.07 -10.34 -8.79
N ILE A 65 -7.78 -10.20 -8.46
CA ILE A 65 -7.29 -10.20 -7.09
C ILE A 65 -7.07 -8.76 -6.64
N TRP A 66 -7.57 -8.45 -5.45
CA TRP A 66 -7.47 -7.15 -4.81
C TRP A 66 -6.64 -7.29 -3.54
N ALA A 67 -5.83 -6.27 -3.24
CA ALA A 67 -5.04 -6.19 -2.03
C ALA A 67 -5.59 -5.08 -1.14
N LEU A 68 -5.83 -5.42 0.13
CA LEU A 68 -6.23 -4.50 1.18
C LEU A 68 -5.02 -4.15 2.05
N SER A 69 -4.85 -2.87 2.33
CA SER A 69 -3.94 -2.35 3.33
C SER A 69 -4.73 -1.42 4.24
N SER A 70 -4.75 -1.72 5.53
CA SER A 70 -5.36 -0.91 6.57
C SER A 70 -4.51 0.34 6.83
N PRO A 71 -5.14 1.47 7.16
CA PRO A 71 -4.44 2.70 7.49
C PRO A 71 -3.95 2.67 8.95
N ASP A 72 -3.28 1.61 9.40
CA ASP A 72 -2.72 1.55 10.75
C ASP A 72 -1.34 2.22 10.77
N ASN A 73 -1.25 3.39 11.40
CA ASN A 73 -0.05 4.24 11.54
C ASN A 73 0.59 4.80 10.26
N ALA A 74 -0.04 4.64 9.09
CA ALA A 74 0.36 5.32 7.87
C ALA A 74 -0.88 5.84 7.13
N TRP A 75 -0.79 7.06 6.62
CA TRP A 75 -1.77 7.71 5.74
C TRP A 75 -1.89 7.04 4.35
N ARG A 76 -1.79 5.71 4.30
CA ARG A 76 -1.52 4.92 3.09
C ARG A 76 -2.37 3.65 2.97
N GLY A 77 -3.40 3.48 3.79
CA GLY A 77 -4.33 2.37 3.59
C GLY A 77 -4.96 2.46 2.19
N TYR A 78 -5.07 1.34 1.50
CA TYR A 78 -5.56 1.26 0.13
C TYR A 78 -6.34 -0.03 -0.11
N PHE A 79 -7.16 -0.01 -1.16
CA PHE A 79 -7.79 -1.20 -1.72
C PHE A 79 -7.70 -1.15 -3.24
N LEU A 80 -6.76 -1.93 -3.79
CA LEU A 80 -6.32 -1.83 -5.18
C LEU A 80 -6.25 -3.22 -5.83
N PRO A 81 -6.47 -3.32 -7.15
CA PRO A 81 -6.12 -4.52 -7.90
C PRO A 81 -4.65 -4.87 -7.69
N LEU A 82 -4.34 -6.16 -7.64
CA LEU A 82 -3.04 -6.63 -7.19
C LEU A 82 -1.86 -6.03 -7.96
N GLU A 83 -1.96 -5.99 -9.29
CA GLU A 83 -0.91 -5.43 -10.15
C GLU A 83 -0.65 -3.95 -9.82
N ILE A 84 -1.72 -3.21 -9.56
CA ILE A 84 -1.66 -1.79 -9.19
C ILE A 84 -1.09 -1.64 -7.77
N ALA A 85 -1.49 -2.49 -6.83
CA ALA A 85 -0.97 -2.48 -5.46
C ALA A 85 0.55 -2.71 -5.42
N ILE A 86 1.07 -3.64 -6.22
CA ILE A 86 2.51 -3.89 -6.37
C ILE A 86 3.23 -2.62 -6.85
N ALA A 87 2.74 -2.01 -7.93
CA ALA A 87 3.31 -0.78 -8.48
C ALA A 87 3.24 0.40 -7.48
N HIS A 88 2.14 0.49 -6.74
CA HIS A 88 1.92 1.52 -5.72
C HIS A 88 2.95 1.41 -4.59
N VAL A 89 3.16 0.22 -4.02
CA VAL A 89 4.13 0.00 -2.95
C VAL A 89 5.58 0.18 -3.43
N GLN A 90 5.90 -0.20 -4.66
CA GLN A 90 7.23 0.06 -5.23
C GLN A 90 7.53 1.56 -5.33
N ARG A 91 6.56 2.36 -5.81
CA ARG A 91 6.70 3.82 -5.90
C ARG A 91 6.92 4.46 -4.54
N ILE A 92 6.19 3.99 -3.53
CA ILE A 92 6.36 4.39 -2.13
C ILE A 92 7.80 4.15 -1.66
N LYS A 93 8.31 2.92 -1.83
CA LYS A 93 9.66 2.55 -1.38
C LYS A 93 10.75 3.39 -2.03
N ILE A 94 10.64 3.66 -3.33
CA ILE A 94 11.59 4.51 -4.06
C ILE A 94 11.57 5.93 -3.49
N THR A 95 10.38 6.49 -3.28
CA THR A 95 10.21 7.85 -2.75
C THR A 95 10.77 7.98 -1.33
N ASP A 96 10.50 7.01 -0.46
CA ASP A 96 10.99 7.02 0.91
C ASP A 96 12.52 6.84 0.97
N ARG A 97 13.11 6.03 0.07
CA ARG A 97 14.57 5.91 -0.07
C ARG A 97 15.23 7.23 -0.51
N MET A 98 14.63 7.95 -1.46
CA MET A 98 15.17 9.24 -1.93
C MET A 98 15.14 10.29 -0.81
N LYS A 99 14.09 10.32 0.01
CA LYS A 99 14.01 11.22 1.18
C LYS A 99 15.09 10.92 2.22
N GLY A 100 15.37 9.63 2.48
CA GLY A 100 16.46 9.22 3.37
C GLY A 100 17.84 9.71 2.90
N ILE A 101 18.13 9.59 1.60
CA ILE A 101 19.40 10.06 1.02
C ILE A 101 19.51 11.59 1.11
N GLY A 102 18.43 12.33 0.82
CA GLY A 102 18.43 13.79 0.95
C GLY A 102 18.75 14.27 2.37
N GLY A 103 18.19 13.61 3.38
CA GLY A 103 18.50 13.92 4.79
C GLY A 103 19.97 13.71 5.15
N LEU A 104 20.58 12.61 4.67
CA LEU A 104 22.00 12.32 4.92
C LEU A 104 22.93 13.36 4.28
N ILE A 105 22.61 13.84 3.07
CA ILE A 105 23.40 14.88 2.39
C ILE A 105 23.38 16.18 3.19
N LEU A 106 22.23 16.58 3.74
CA LEU A 106 22.13 17.78 4.56
C LEU A 106 22.94 17.66 5.86
N ILE A 107 22.91 16.50 6.51
CA ILE A 107 23.71 16.22 7.71
C ILE A 107 25.21 16.28 7.38
N ALA A 108 25.64 15.65 6.27
CA ALA A 108 27.03 15.68 5.84
C ALA A 108 27.52 17.10 5.53
N ALA A 109 26.70 17.92 4.86
CA ALA A 109 27.01 19.32 4.59
C ALA A 109 27.15 20.16 5.87
N ALA A 110 26.26 19.95 6.85
CA ALA A 110 26.34 20.63 8.15
C ALA A 110 27.61 20.24 8.93
N LEU A 111 27.99 18.96 8.92
CA LEU A 111 29.21 18.48 9.56
C LEU A 111 30.47 19.06 8.89
N LEU A 112 30.52 19.10 7.56
CA LEU A 112 31.62 19.72 6.81
C LEU A 112 31.74 21.22 7.14
N PHE A 113 30.62 21.93 7.24
CA PHE A 113 30.61 23.34 7.61
C PHE A 113 31.12 23.57 9.04
N LEU A 114 30.72 22.73 10.00
CA LEU A 114 31.21 22.80 11.38
C LEU A 114 32.70 22.51 11.48
N LEU A 115 33.18 21.49 10.77
CA LEU A 115 34.61 21.16 10.70
C LEU A 115 35.44 22.29 10.09
N TRP A 116 34.94 22.89 9.01
CA TRP A 116 35.58 24.06 8.39
C TRP A 116 35.69 25.25 9.35
N LYS A 117 34.65 25.48 10.15
CA LYS A 117 34.65 26.54 11.17
C LYS A 117 35.62 26.25 12.32
N MET A 118 35.86 24.99 12.68
CA MET A 118 36.82 24.64 13.75
C MET A 118 38.28 24.67 13.29
N LEU A 119 38.55 24.49 11.99
CA LEU A 119 39.89 24.54 11.43
C LEU A 119 40.41 25.96 11.16
N LYS A 120 39.56 26.97 11.27
CA LYS A 120 39.84 28.36 10.93
C LYS A 120 39.75 29.23 12.18
#